data_AF-A0A2V9UDF7-F1
#
_entry.id   AF-A0A2V9UDF7-F1
#
_cell.length_a   1.000
_cell.length_b   1.000
_cell.length_c   1.000
_cell.angle_alpha   90.00
_cell.angle_beta   90.00
_cell.angle_gamma   90.00
#
_symmetry.space_group_name_H-M   'P 1'
#
loop_
_entity.id
_entity.type
_entity.pdbx_description
1 polymer ?
#
loop_
_entity_poly.entity_id
_entity_poly.type
_entity_poly.pdbx_seq_one_letter_code
_entity_poly.pdbx_strand_id
1 'polypeptide(L)'
;MLTRSKDIRLTGVSGDVRLQNGNGTVEIRMSKLGNVQVDNHNGDVQIYLPEKTGFQLQARGGEVETDFAELKIASGGDQASAAGTVGTGGPRLVINNEHGSIEIRKGSAVAETAPPKAPKPPREPQAPVEPTEN
;
A
#
# COMPACT_ATOMS: atom_id res chain seq x y z
N MET A 1 -4.01 4.29 24.03
CA MET A 1 -5.07 3.26 23.97
C MET A 1 -4.51 2.11 23.15
N LEU A 2 -4.27 0.94 23.76
CA LEU A 2 -3.52 -0.17 23.14
C LEU A 2 -4.52 -1.27 22.76
N THR A 3 -4.88 -1.37 21.48
CA THR A 3 -5.82 -2.38 20.99
C THR A 3 -5.03 -3.63 20.59
N ARG A 4 -5.18 -4.70 21.39
CA ARG A 4 -4.58 -6.01 21.15
C ARG A 4 -5.58 -6.84 20.32
N SER A 5 -5.23 -7.10 19.07
CA SER A 5 -5.88 -8.04 18.14
C SER A 5 -7.33 -7.70 17.76
N LYS A 6 -7.49 -6.85 16.73
CA LYS A 6 -8.75 -6.71 15.99
C LYS A 6 -8.45 -6.10 14.63
N ASP A 7 -8.95 -6.72 13.56
CA ASP A 7 -8.87 -6.19 12.20
C ASP A 7 -9.34 -4.74 12.17
N ILE A 8 -8.51 -3.85 11.60
CA ILE A 8 -8.81 -2.42 11.59
C ILE A 8 -9.35 -2.09 10.21
N ARG A 9 -10.63 -1.69 10.15
CA ARG A 9 -11.25 -1.19 8.91
C ARG A 9 -11.64 0.27 9.10
N LEU A 10 -11.02 1.14 8.31
CA LEU A 10 -11.32 2.56 8.27
C LEU A 10 -11.97 2.90 6.93
N THR A 11 -13.17 3.45 6.96
CA THR A 11 -13.91 3.85 5.75
C THR A 11 -14.30 5.32 5.84
N GLY A 12 -14.34 6.00 4.69
CA GLY A 12 -14.73 7.42 4.63
C GLY A 12 -13.66 8.37 5.17
N VAL A 13 -12.40 7.94 5.26
CA VAL A 13 -11.37 8.75 5.90
C VAL A 13 -11.02 9.96 5.05
N SER A 14 -11.01 11.12 5.68
CA SER A 14 -10.70 12.39 5.04
C SER A 14 -9.83 13.24 5.97
N GLY A 15 -8.68 13.69 5.46
CA GLY A 15 -7.69 14.44 6.23
C GLY A 15 -6.54 13.57 6.75
N ASP A 16 -5.90 14.03 7.83
CA ASP A 16 -4.70 13.40 8.38
C ASP A 16 -5.03 12.16 9.21
N VAL A 17 -4.25 11.10 9.01
CA VAL A 17 -4.47 9.79 9.63
C VAL A 17 -3.16 9.29 10.19
N ARG A 18 -3.17 8.88 11.45
CA ARG A 18 -2.06 8.16 12.05
C ARG A 18 -2.58 6.86 12.63
N LEU A 19 -2.14 5.76 12.06
CA LEU A 19 -2.49 4.41 12.48
C LEU A 19 -1.23 3.67 12.88
N GLN A 20 -1.25 3.06 14.05
CA GLN A 20 -0.20 2.18 14.52
C GLN A 20 -0.83 0.85 14.92
N ASN A 21 -0.40 -0.23 14.28
CA ASN A 21 -0.89 -1.57 14.50
C ASN A 21 0.27 -2.53 14.76
N GLY A 22 0.11 -3.39 15.77
CA GLY A 22 1.11 -4.40 16.09
C GLY A 22 0.79 -5.78 15.52
N ASN A 23 -0.49 -6.09 15.28
CA ASN A 23 -0.91 -7.43 14.85
C ASN A 23 -2.30 -7.39 14.22
N GLY A 24 -2.44 -7.92 13.00
CA GLY A 24 -3.71 -8.07 12.30
C GLY A 24 -3.79 -7.28 10.99
N THR A 25 -4.87 -7.45 10.24
CA THR A 25 -5.05 -6.81 8.93
C THR A 25 -5.57 -5.37 9.07
N VAL A 26 -5.03 -4.46 8.26
CA VAL A 26 -5.44 -3.05 8.20
C VAL A 26 -6.02 -2.73 6.84
N GLU A 27 -7.30 -2.36 6.78
CA GLU A 27 -7.99 -1.92 5.57
C GLU A 27 -8.33 -0.43 5.71
N ILE A 28 -7.82 0.42 4.81
CA ILE A 28 -8.12 1.86 4.81
C ILE A 28 -8.72 2.25 3.48
N ARG A 29 -9.91 2.84 3.52
CA ARG A 29 -10.58 3.44 2.37
C ARG A 29 -10.66 4.94 2.55
N MET A 30 -9.87 5.66 1.76
CA MET A 30 -9.85 7.12 1.81
C MET A 30 -10.84 7.73 0.83
N SER A 31 -11.63 8.69 1.32
CA SER A 31 -12.50 9.51 0.47
C SER A 31 -11.82 10.81 0.05
N LYS A 32 -10.92 11.34 0.87
CA LYS A 32 -10.10 12.53 0.56
C LYS A 32 -8.68 12.29 1.06
N LEU A 33 -7.70 12.50 0.20
CA LEU A 33 -6.30 12.35 0.56
C LEU A 33 -5.89 13.46 1.55
N GLY A 34 -5.21 13.05 2.61
CA GLY A 34 -4.50 13.89 3.57
C GLY A 34 -3.21 13.18 3.98
N ASN A 35 -2.50 13.68 5.00
CA ASN A 35 -1.26 13.02 5.40
C ASN A 35 -1.59 11.72 6.13
N VAL A 36 -1.13 10.59 5.62
CA VAL A 36 -1.35 9.30 6.27
C VAL A 36 -0.03 8.75 6.75
N GLN A 37 -0.01 8.27 7.98
CA GLN A 37 1.08 7.48 8.51
C GLN A 37 0.53 6.19 9.06
N VAL A 38 0.88 5.08 8.41
CA VAL A 38 0.56 3.72 8.86
C VAL A 38 1.85 3.05 9.31
N ASP A 39 1.86 2.57 10.54
CA ASP A 39 2.95 1.76 11.09
C ASP A 39 2.36 0.41 11.49
N ASN A 40 2.80 -0.65 10.82
CA ASN A 40 2.33 -2.00 11.04
C ASN A 40 3.51 -2.93 11.33
N HIS A 41 3.44 -3.71 12.39
CA HIS A 41 4.52 -4.63 12.72
C HIS A 41 4.30 -6.01 12.08
N ASN A 42 3.09 -6.56 12.20
CA ASN A 42 2.76 -7.88 11.67
C ASN A 42 1.33 -7.92 11.07
N GLY A 43 1.22 -8.30 9.80
CA GLY A 43 -0.05 -8.46 9.08
C GLY A 43 -0.13 -7.65 7.77
N ASP A 44 -1.20 -7.86 7.03
CA ASP A 44 -1.40 -7.25 5.71
C ASP A 44 -2.00 -5.85 5.80
N VAL A 45 -1.55 -4.95 4.92
CA VAL A 45 -2.04 -3.57 4.85
C VAL A 45 -2.64 -3.33 3.47
N GLN A 46 -3.94 -3.04 3.43
CA GLN A 46 -4.69 -2.77 2.21
C GLN A 46 -5.20 -1.34 2.21
N ILE A 47 -4.78 -0.57 1.21
CA ILE A 47 -5.15 0.84 1.09
C ILE A 47 -5.85 1.07 -0.25
N TYR A 48 -7.05 1.63 -0.16
CA TYR A 48 -7.89 1.99 -1.30
C TYR A 48 -7.92 3.50 -1.46
N LEU A 49 -7.40 3.96 -2.59
CA LEU A 49 -7.30 5.38 -2.94
C LEU A 49 -7.99 5.64 -4.29
N PRO A 50 -8.65 6.79 -4.45
CA PRO A 50 -9.16 7.22 -5.74
C PRO A 50 -8.02 7.58 -6.70
N GLU A 51 -8.09 7.10 -7.95
CA GLU A 51 -7.08 7.37 -8.99
C GLU A 51 -7.10 8.82 -9.50
N LYS A 52 -8.21 9.53 -9.35
CA LYS A 52 -8.41 10.91 -9.83
C LYS A 52 -7.88 11.98 -8.88
N THR A 53 -6.87 11.66 -8.08
CA THR A 53 -6.32 12.60 -7.11
C THR A 53 -4.81 12.48 -6.98
N GLY A 54 -4.14 13.62 -6.85
CA GLY A 54 -2.69 13.68 -6.73
C GLY A 54 -2.20 13.46 -5.31
N PHE A 55 -1.23 12.55 -5.12
CA PHE A 55 -0.61 12.27 -3.82
C PHE A 55 0.80 11.70 -3.97
N GLN A 56 1.56 11.75 -2.89
CA GLN A 56 2.86 11.11 -2.77
C GLN A 56 2.74 9.88 -1.88
N LEU A 57 3.01 8.70 -2.42
CA LEU A 57 3.02 7.47 -1.66
C LEU A 57 4.46 7.05 -1.35
N GLN A 58 4.68 6.60 -0.12
CA GLN A 58 5.90 5.94 0.30
C GLN A 58 5.56 4.78 1.22
N ALA A 59 5.62 3.57 0.68
CA ALA A 59 5.45 2.31 1.39
C ALA A 59 6.81 1.61 1.57
N ARG A 60 7.00 0.94 2.70
CA ARG A 60 8.20 0.14 3.00
C ARG A 60 7.77 -1.11 3.78
N GLY A 61 8.23 -2.28 3.35
CA GLY A 61 8.05 -3.52 4.10
C GLY A 61 8.66 -4.75 3.43
N GLY A 62 8.21 -5.95 3.79
CA GLY A 62 8.72 -7.18 3.19
C GLY A 62 8.34 -7.30 1.72
N GLU A 63 7.04 -7.17 1.43
CA GLU A 63 6.50 -7.22 0.07
C GLU A 63 5.62 -6.00 -0.18
N VAL A 64 5.79 -5.36 -1.35
CA VAL A 64 5.00 -4.17 -1.71
C VAL A 64 4.40 -4.33 -3.09
N GLU A 65 3.09 -4.19 -3.15
CA GLU A 65 2.29 -4.31 -4.34
C GLU A 65 1.41 -3.08 -4.56
N THR A 66 1.37 -2.59 -5.79
CA THR A 66 0.57 -1.43 -6.17
C THR A 66 -0.06 -1.61 -7.56
N ASP A 67 -1.30 -1.15 -7.71
CA ASP A 67 -2.00 -1.05 -9.01
C ASP A 67 -1.71 0.29 -9.75
N PHE A 68 -0.98 1.20 -9.12
CA PHE A 68 -0.51 2.44 -9.74
C PHE A 68 0.80 2.21 -10.48
N ALA A 69 0.78 2.33 -11.80
CA ALA A 69 1.97 2.19 -12.66
C ALA A 69 2.96 3.37 -12.52
N GLU A 70 2.50 4.54 -12.05
CA GLU A 70 3.35 5.70 -11.77
C GLU A 70 4.21 5.55 -10.51
N LEU A 71 3.90 4.57 -9.65
CA LEU A 71 4.67 4.32 -8.43
C LEU A 71 5.88 3.44 -8.73
N LYS A 72 7.05 3.86 -8.23
CA LYS A 72 8.30 3.10 -8.37
C LYS A 72 8.43 2.14 -7.19
N ILE A 73 8.42 0.84 -7.49
CA ILE A 73 8.74 -0.20 -6.51
C ILE A 73 10.25 -0.43 -6.57
N ALA A 74 10.91 -0.26 -5.43
CA ALA A 74 12.30 -0.59 -5.18
C ALA A 74 12.35 -1.77 -4.21
N SER A 75 12.64 -2.96 -4.74
CA SER A 75 12.92 -4.17 -3.97
C SER A 75 14.43 -4.36 -3.88
N GLY A 76 14.96 -4.54 -2.67
CA GLY A 76 16.38 -4.71 -2.41
C GLY A 76 16.61 -5.81 -1.38
N GLY A 77 17.07 -6.97 -1.84
CA GLY A 77 17.29 -8.14 -0.99
C GLY A 77 15.99 -8.64 -0.36
N ASP A 78 15.96 -8.74 0.97
CA ASP A 78 14.83 -9.23 1.77
C ASP A 78 13.76 -8.18 2.08
N GLN A 79 13.89 -6.96 1.55
CA GLN A 79 12.94 -5.86 1.78
C GLN A 79 12.49 -5.19 0.48
N ALA A 80 11.23 -4.76 0.44
CA ALA A 80 10.63 -3.99 -0.63
C ALA A 80 10.14 -2.61 -0.15
N SER A 81 10.17 -1.65 -1.05
CA SER A 81 9.64 -0.32 -0.82
C SER A 81 8.97 0.19 -2.09
N ALA A 82 7.91 0.97 -1.97
CA ALA A 82 7.32 1.66 -3.11
C ALA A 82 7.28 3.15 -2.82
N ALA A 83 7.75 3.95 -3.75
CA ALA A 83 7.68 5.40 -3.67
C ALA A 83 7.25 5.98 -5.00
N GLY A 84 6.38 6.97 -4.98
CA GLY A 84 6.06 7.70 -6.19
C GLY A 84 5.01 8.76 -5.97
N THR A 85 4.84 9.57 -7.00
CA THR A 85 3.87 10.66 -7.02
C THR A 85 2.86 10.34 -8.08
N VAL A 86 1.60 10.24 -7.68
CA VAL A 86 0.47 10.05 -8.60
C VAL A 86 -0.16 11.41 -8.85
N GLY A 87 -0.58 11.70 -10.08
CA GLY A 87 -1.32 12.92 -10.43
C GLY A 87 -0.54 14.23 -10.22
N THR A 88 -1.20 15.25 -9.66
CA THR A 88 -0.66 16.62 -9.52
C THR A 88 0.37 16.82 -8.41
N GLY A 89 0.71 15.76 -7.65
CA GLY A 89 1.39 15.91 -6.36
C GLY A 89 0.45 16.48 -5.29
N GLY A 90 0.69 16.10 -4.03
CA GLY A 90 -0.26 16.38 -2.96
C GLY A 90 0.23 15.86 -1.61
N PRO A 91 -0.67 15.44 -0.70
CA PRO A 91 -0.29 14.98 0.63
C PRO A 91 0.55 13.71 0.59
N ARG A 92 1.34 13.50 1.65
CA ARG A 92 2.26 12.38 1.76
C ARG A 92 1.64 11.24 2.57
N LEU A 93 1.62 10.07 1.96
CA LEU A 93 1.20 8.82 2.59
C LEU A 93 2.45 7.98 2.85
N VAL A 94 2.73 7.73 4.12
CA VAL A 94 3.85 6.92 4.58
C VAL A 94 3.30 5.64 5.20
N ILE A 95 3.69 4.50 4.66
CA ILE A 95 3.34 3.18 5.18
C ILE A 95 4.61 2.45 5.52
N ASN A 96 4.68 1.97 6.74
CA ASN A 96 5.78 1.19 7.27
C ASN A 96 5.20 -0.15 7.72
N ASN A 97 5.69 -1.24 7.16
CA ASN A 97 5.32 -2.59 7.52
C ASN A 97 6.61 -3.38 7.80
N GLU A 98 6.77 -3.99 8.97
CA GLU A 98 7.94 -4.85 9.22
C GLU A 98 7.76 -6.26 8.64
N HIS A 99 6.64 -6.92 8.93
CA HIS A 99 6.32 -8.26 8.46
C HIS A 99 4.91 -8.34 7.84
N GLY A 100 4.85 -8.62 6.53
CA GLY A 100 3.62 -8.77 5.77
C GLY A 100 3.70 -8.13 4.38
N SER A 101 2.57 -8.15 3.67
CA SER A 101 2.44 -7.55 2.35
C SER A 101 1.68 -6.22 2.43
N ILE A 102 2.14 -5.24 1.65
CA ILE A 102 1.47 -3.95 1.48
C ILE A 102 0.79 -3.95 0.11
N GLU A 103 -0.54 -3.87 0.09
CA GLU A 103 -1.33 -3.75 -1.13
C GLU A 103 -1.94 -2.35 -1.26
N ILE A 104 -1.62 -1.69 -2.37
CA ILE A 104 -2.18 -0.38 -2.72
C ILE A 104 -3.06 -0.55 -3.96
N ARG A 105 -4.36 -0.37 -3.78
CA ARG A 105 -5.35 -0.54 -4.86
C ARG A 105 -6.06 0.76 -5.20
N LYS A 106 -6.37 0.90 -6.48
CA LYS A 106 -7.28 1.95 -6.97
C LYS A 106 -8.69 1.56 -6.58
N GLY A 107 -9.33 2.36 -5.74
CA GLY A 107 -10.67 2.07 -5.24
C GLY A 107 -11.28 3.30 -4.58
N SER A 108 -12.41 3.75 -5.13
CA SER A 108 -13.32 4.68 -4.45
C SER A 108 -14.37 3.85 -3.73
N ALA A 109 -15.00 4.38 -2.67
CA ALA A 109 -16.06 3.70 -1.90
C ALA A 109 -17.33 3.30 -2.70
N VAL A 110 -17.29 3.34 -4.03
CA VAL A 110 -18.42 3.09 -4.96
C VAL A 110 -18.17 1.93 -5.93
N ALA A 111 -17.01 1.26 -5.87
CA ALA A 111 -16.72 0.10 -6.73
C ALA A 111 -17.00 -1.24 -6.01
N GLU A 112 -18.15 -1.35 -5.36
CA GLU A 112 -18.72 -2.66 -5.04
C GLU A 112 -19.28 -3.27 -6.32
N THR A 113 -18.54 -4.19 -6.94
CA THR A 113 -19.07 -5.28 -7.79
C THR A 113 -18.00 -6.25 -8.30
N ALA A 114 -16.70 -6.01 -8.09
CA ALA A 114 -15.69 -7.03 -8.40
C ALA A 114 -15.39 -7.89 -7.15
N PRO A 115 -15.69 -9.21 -7.15
CA PRO A 115 -15.36 -10.11 -6.05
C PRO A 115 -13.84 -10.14 -5.77
N PRO A 116 -13.42 -10.54 -4.55
CA PRO A 116 -12.08 -10.32 -4.05
C PRO A 116 -11.10 -11.20 -4.83
N LYS A 117 -10.24 -10.58 -5.64
CA LYS A 117 -9.00 -11.22 -6.06
C LYS A 117 -8.10 -11.34 -4.82
N ALA A 118 -8.34 -12.42 -4.08
CA ALA A 118 -7.36 -13.08 -3.24
C ALA A 118 -6.13 -13.46 -4.09
N PRO A 119 -5.03 -13.77 -3.40
CA PRO A 119 -3.78 -13.01 -3.41
C PRO A 119 -3.12 -13.02 -4.79
N LYS A 120 -2.41 -11.95 -5.17
CA LYS A 120 -1.45 -12.11 -6.26
C LYS A 120 -0.40 -13.13 -5.77
N PRO A 121 -0.19 -14.27 -6.47
CA PRO A 121 0.94 -15.12 -6.18
C PRO A 121 2.23 -14.27 -6.30
N PRO A 122 3.28 -14.59 -5.52
CA PRO A 122 4.49 -13.79 -5.45
C PRO A 122 4.93 -13.40 -6.85
N ARG A 123 5.11 -12.09 -7.07
CA ARG A 123 5.80 -11.64 -8.27
C ARG A 123 7.26 -12.00 -8.06
N GLU A 124 7.58 -13.24 -8.40
CA GLU A 124 8.95 -13.71 -8.51
C GLU A 124 9.74 -12.71 -9.39
N PRO A 125 11.02 -12.50 -9.07
CA PRO A 125 11.80 -11.33 -9.46
C PRO A 125 11.74 -11.02 -10.94
N GLN A 126 11.75 -9.72 -11.26
CA GLN A 126 12.13 -9.27 -12.60
C GLN A 126 13.41 -9.99 -13.02
N ALA A 127 13.31 -10.60 -14.21
CA ALA A 127 14.25 -11.46 -14.92
C ALA A 127 15.74 -11.31 -14.59
N PRO A 128 16.54 -12.39 -14.73
CA PRO A 128 17.94 -12.22 -15.09
C PRO A 128 17.99 -11.57 -16.49
N VAL A 129 18.29 -10.28 -16.54
CA VAL A 129 19.10 -9.68 -17.61
C VAL A 129 20.55 -10.06 -17.23
N GLU A 130 21.42 -10.68 -18.05
CA GLU A 130 21.93 -10.46 -19.42
C GLU A 130 23.07 -11.52 -19.66
N PRO A 131 23.87 -11.59 -20.77
CA PRO A 131 24.02 -10.73 -21.96
C PRO A 131 24.05 -11.47 -23.34
N THR A 132 24.18 -10.69 -24.42
CA THR A 132 24.76 -11.02 -25.75
C THR A 132 25.84 -12.12 -25.72
N GLU A 133 25.83 -13.08 -26.67
CA GLU A 133 26.87 -13.33 -27.71
C GLU A 133 26.67 -14.67 -28.49
N ASN A 134 27.02 -14.62 -29.79
CA ASN A 134 27.31 -15.67 -30.80
C ASN A 134 26.20 -16.22 -31.71
#